data_AF-G9WFZ2-F1
#
_entry.id   AF-G9WFZ2-F1
#
_cell.length_a   1.000
_cell.length_b   1.000
_cell.length_c   1.000
_cell.angle_alpha   90.00
_cell.angle_beta   90.00
_cell.angle_gamma   90.00
#
_symmetry.space_group_name_H-M   'P 1'
#
loop_
_entity.id
_entity.type
_entity.pdbx_description
1 polymer ?
#
loop_
_entity_poly.entity_id
_entity_poly.type
_entity_poly.pdbx_seq_one_letter_code
_entity_poly.pdbx_strand_id
1 'polypeptide(L)'
;MKKSFWILASVVVVLLVAAYFLYPRASFGGVQMSEKQYRQVQRSKDNIDTLLTDLGKYQPTQGSTVTKIKKDVDQLISENGQNLSTADFDKLEAAAGDKGGVLATIEAAQKGRYLIDGDIASVLHAKFSVIVQQSAKSATESDSQAGRVAAQIQKDLSVDSRLYKLGIKS
;
A
#
# COMPACT_ATOMS: atom_id res chain seq x y z
N MET A 1 -50.37 -18.66 21.23
CA MET A 1 -49.50 -17.53 20.84
C MET A 1 -48.08 -17.60 21.43
N LYS A 2 -47.85 -18.09 22.66
CA LYS A 2 -46.50 -18.16 23.26
C LYS A 2 -45.52 -19.13 22.54
N LYS A 3 -45.98 -20.29 22.06
CA LYS A 3 -45.11 -21.30 21.40
C LYS A 3 -44.63 -20.89 20.00
N SER A 4 -45.48 -20.23 19.22
CA SER A 4 -45.15 -19.73 17.88
C SER A 4 -44.16 -18.56 17.89
N PHE A 5 -44.19 -17.73 18.95
CA PHE A 5 -43.21 -16.66 19.14
C PHE A 5 -41.79 -17.19 19.41
N TRP A 6 -41.65 -18.25 20.21
CA TRP A 6 -40.36 -18.89 20.49
C TRP A 6 -39.75 -19.58 19.27
N ILE A 7 -40.58 -20.19 18.42
CA ILE A 7 -40.11 -20.81 17.16
C ILE A 7 -39.59 -19.72 16.22
N LEU A 8 -40.33 -18.62 16.04
CA LEU A 8 -39.91 -17.51 15.18
C LEU A 8 -38.61 -16.87 15.68
N ALA A 9 -38.48 -16.66 16.98
CA ALA A 9 -37.25 -16.15 17.58
C ALA A 9 -36.05 -17.07 17.34
N SER A 10 -36.24 -18.40 17.44
CA SER A 10 -35.17 -19.37 17.16
C SER A 10 -34.72 -19.35 15.70
N VAL A 11 -35.66 -19.21 14.75
CA VAL A 11 -35.36 -19.15 13.32
C VAL A 11 -34.59 -17.87 12.98
N VAL A 12 -34.96 -16.73 13.58
CA VAL A 12 -34.23 -15.46 13.40
C VAL A 12 -32.81 -15.55 13.97
N VAL A 13 -32.62 -16.14 15.15
CA VAL A 13 -31.28 -16.33 15.72
C VAL A 13 -30.42 -17.25 14.84
N VAL A 14 -30.98 -18.36 14.35
CA VAL A 14 -30.27 -19.28 13.45
C VAL A 14 -29.90 -18.59 12.12
N LEU A 15 -30.79 -17.77 11.56
CA LEU A 15 -30.50 -17.01 10.35
C LEU A 15 -29.43 -15.92 10.57
N LEU A 16 -29.42 -15.26 11.73
CA LEU A 16 -28.38 -14.28 12.08
C LEU A 16 -27.02 -14.95 12.30
N VAL A 17 -26.98 -16.11 12.94
CA VAL A 17 -25.76 -16.92 13.10
C VAL A 17 -25.28 -17.43 11.74
N ALA A 18 -26.19 -17.95 10.90
CA ALA A 18 -25.87 -18.39 9.55
C ALA A 18 -25.34 -17.23 8.71
N ALA A 19 -25.96 -16.05 8.76
CA ALA A 19 -25.46 -14.86 8.08
C ALA A 19 -24.07 -14.44 8.59
N TYR A 20 -23.81 -14.52 9.90
CA TYR A 20 -22.49 -14.22 10.46
C TYR A 20 -21.37 -15.15 9.94
N PHE A 21 -21.68 -16.44 9.71
CA PHE A 21 -20.72 -17.41 9.19
C PHE A 21 -20.69 -17.50 7.65
N LEU A 22 -21.80 -17.18 6.96
CA LEU A 22 -21.94 -17.29 5.51
C LEU A 22 -21.60 -15.99 4.76
N TYR A 23 -21.59 -14.83 5.42
CA TYR A 23 -21.04 -13.62 4.81
C TYR A 23 -19.51 -13.66 4.91
N PRO A 24 -18.78 -13.89 3.79
CA PRO A 24 -17.33 -13.87 3.82
C PRO A 24 -16.87 -12.48 4.27
N ARG A 25 -16.19 -12.42 5.42
CA ARG A 25 -15.46 -11.20 5.79
C ARG A 25 -14.37 -11.00 4.74
N ALA A 26 -14.28 -9.79 4.20
CA ALA A 26 -13.23 -9.44 3.28
C ALA A 26 -11.87 -9.82 3.89
N SER A 27 -11.04 -10.55 3.15
CA SER A 27 -9.74 -10.99 3.64
C SER A 27 -8.66 -10.62 2.64
N PHE A 28 -7.49 -10.25 3.14
CA PHE A 28 -6.33 -9.91 2.32
C PHE A 28 -5.06 -10.48 2.97
N GLY A 29 -4.22 -11.19 2.21
CA GLY A 29 -3.07 -11.90 2.78
C GLY A 29 -3.44 -12.94 3.87
N GLY A 30 -4.70 -13.41 3.84
CA GLY A 30 -5.29 -14.28 4.88
C GLY A 30 -5.55 -13.59 6.22
N VAL A 31 -5.55 -12.26 6.27
CA VAL A 31 -6.02 -11.45 7.41
C VAL A 31 -7.50 -11.15 7.18
N GLN A 32 -8.36 -11.48 8.15
CA GLN A 32 -9.76 -11.05 8.10
C GLN A 32 -9.86 -9.56 8.44
N MET A 33 -10.63 -8.83 7.65
CA MET A 33 -10.71 -7.38 7.73
C MET A 33 -12.17 -6.92 7.70
N SER A 34 -12.45 -5.80 8.36
CA SER A 34 -13.67 -5.05 8.08
C SER A 34 -13.63 -4.48 6.66
N GLU A 35 -14.78 -4.13 6.12
CA GLU A 35 -14.89 -3.54 4.79
C GLU A 35 -14.08 -2.23 4.66
N LYS A 36 -14.03 -1.41 5.72
CA LYS A 36 -13.23 -0.17 5.77
C LYS A 36 -11.74 -0.48 5.64
N GLN A 37 -11.24 -1.47 6.38
CA GLN A 37 -9.84 -1.89 6.35
C GLN A 37 -9.48 -2.46 4.98
N TYR A 38 -10.34 -3.32 4.41
CA TYR A 38 -10.12 -3.88 3.08
C TYR A 38 -10.07 -2.79 2.00
N ARG A 39 -10.99 -1.81 2.04
CA ARG A 39 -10.94 -0.64 1.14
C ARG A 39 -9.66 0.17 1.30
N GLN A 40 -9.19 0.36 2.52
CA GLN A 40 -7.92 1.06 2.77
C GLN A 40 -6.73 0.28 2.18
N VAL A 41 -6.72 -1.05 2.28
CA VAL A 41 -5.70 -1.90 1.62
C VAL A 41 -5.74 -1.73 0.10
N GLN A 42 -6.92 -1.77 -0.52
CA GLN A 42 -7.04 -1.59 -1.97
C GLN A 42 -6.54 -0.21 -2.42
N ARG A 43 -6.95 0.86 -1.72
CA ARG A 43 -6.44 2.21 -1.99
C ARG A 43 -4.92 2.28 -1.85
N SER A 44 -4.39 1.71 -0.77
CA SER A 44 -2.95 1.65 -0.54
C SER A 44 -2.21 0.94 -1.67
N LYS A 45 -2.76 -0.19 -2.14
CA LYS A 45 -2.24 -0.95 -3.27
C LYS A 45 -2.28 -0.14 -4.57
N ASP A 46 -3.39 0.55 -4.85
CA ASP A 46 -3.55 1.37 -6.07
C ASP A 46 -2.58 2.56 -6.10
N ASN A 47 -2.37 3.22 -4.96
CA ASN A 47 -1.39 4.31 -4.84
C ASN A 47 0.05 3.82 -5.09
N ILE A 48 0.41 2.66 -4.54
CA ILE A 48 1.73 2.05 -4.75
C ILE A 48 1.88 1.61 -6.22
N ASP A 49 0.85 1.03 -6.81
CA ASP A 49 0.85 0.60 -8.21
C ASP A 49 1.01 1.77 -9.18
N THR A 50 0.31 2.87 -8.91
CA THR A 50 0.40 4.12 -9.69
C THR A 50 1.82 4.67 -9.65
N LEU A 51 2.39 4.83 -8.44
CA LEU A 51 3.76 5.31 -8.28
C LEU A 51 4.77 4.40 -8.99
N LEU A 52 4.69 3.07 -8.82
CA LEU A 52 5.57 2.13 -9.52
C LEU A 52 5.39 2.18 -11.05
N THR A 53 4.19 2.49 -11.54
CA THR A 53 3.90 2.57 -12.97
C THR A 53 4.59 3.76 -13.58
N ASP A 54 4.54 4.90 -12.89
CA ASP A 54 5.13 6.13 -13.38
C ASP A 54 6.64 6.19 -13.17
N LEU A 55 7.15 5.54 -12.11
CA LEU A 55 8.58 5.21 -12.00
C LEU A 55 9.05 4.34 -13.17
N GLY A 56 8.27 3.35 -13.59
CA GLY A 56 8.59 2.48 -14.74
C GLY A 56 8.67 3.20 -16.09
N LYS A 57 8.12 4.43 -16.16
CA LYS A 57 8.10 5.33 -17.31
C LYS A 57 9.02 6.54 -17.12
N TYR A 58 9.72 6.63 -15.99
CA TYR A 58 10.59 7.75 -15.68
C TYR A 58 11.64 7.94 -16.78
N GLN A 59 11.78 9.20 -17.22
CA GLN A 59 12.82 9.62 -18.14
C GLN A 59 13.42 10.93 -17.62
N PRO A 60 14.74 11.00 -17.33
CA PRO A 60 15.36 12.16 -16.70
C PRO A 60 15.26 13.44 -17.55
N THR A 61 15.19 13.29 -18.87
CA THR A 61 15.04 14.42 -19.81
C THR A 61 13.60 14.92 -19.94
N GLN A 62 12.61 14.19 -19.41
CA GLN A 62 11.19 14.56 -19.48
C GLN A 62 10.69 15.03 -18.11
N GLY A 63 10.71 16.35 -17.89
CA GLY A 63 10.26 16.96 -16.62
C GLY A 63 8.80 16.64 -16.25
N SER A 64 7.94 16.34 -17.22
CA SER A 64 6.56 15.90 -16.99
C SER A 64 6.47 14.58 -16.20
N THR A 65 7.44 13.67 -16.37
CA THR A 65 7.46 12.40 -15.63
C THR A 65 7.76 12.63 -14.14
N VAL A 66 8.65 13.56 -13.81
CA VAL A 66 8.97 13.92 -12.42
C VAL A 66 7.80 14.62 -11.74
N THR A 67 7.14 15.57 -12.42
CA THR A 67 5.95 16.21 -11.88
C THR A 67 4.84 15.20 -11.57
N LYS A 68 4.69 14.17 -12.41
CA LYS A 68 3.72 13.10 -12.18
C LYS A 68 4.10 12.26 -10.96
N ILE A 69 5.34 11.80 -10.89
CA ILE A 69 5.86 11.04 -9.74
C ILE A 69 5.70 11.83 -8.43
N LYS A 70 5.96 13.14 -8.45
CA LYS A 70 5.73 14.01 -7.28
C LYS A 70 4.27 13.97 -6.84
N LYS A 71 3.33 14.13 -7.78
CA LYS A 71 1.90 14.05 -7.48
C LYS A 71 1.51 12.69 -6.92
N ASP A 72 2.06 11.61 -7.47
CA ASP A 72 1.78 10.25 -7.00
C ASP A 72 2.34 10.02 -5.59
N VAL A 73 3.52 10.56 -5.28
CA VAL A 73 4.10 10.54 -3.92
C VAL A 73 3.25 11.33 -2.94
N ASP A 74 2.82 12.56 -3.31
CA ASP A 74 1.97 13.40 -2.45
C ASP A 74 0.63 12.71 -2.17
N GLN A 75 0.02 12.09 -3.19
CA GLN A 75 -1.21 11.31 -3.05
C GLN A 75 -1.00 10.08 -2.16
N LEU A 76 0.10 9.33 -2.37
CA LEU A 76 0.43 8.16 -1.57
C LEU A 76 0.61 8.52 -0.10
N ILE A 77 1.37 9.57 0.22
CA ILE A 77 1.58 10.02 1.60
C ILE A 77 0.25 10.45 2.23
N SER A 78 -0.56 11.24 1.51
CA SER A 78 -1.84 11.74 2.00
C SER A 78 -2.86 10.63 2.27
N GLU A 79 -2.97 9.66 1.37
CA GLU A 79 -4.00 8.61 1.44
C GLU A 79 -3.57 7.39 2.25
N ASN A 80 -2.31 6.98 2.14
CA ASN A 80 -1.78 5.84 2.90
C ASN A 80 -1.31 6.27 4.30
N GLY A 81 -1.10 7.57 4.51
CA GLY A 81 -0.86 8.14 5.85
C GLY A 81 -2.10 8.19 6.73
N GLN A 82 -3.30 7.99 6.16
CA GLN A 82 -4.54 7.99 6.94
C GLN A 82 -4.53 6.87 7.98
N ASN A 83 -4.91 7.22 9.22
CA ASN A 83 -4.96 6.30 10.36
C ASN A 83 -3.58 5.77 10.82
N LEU A 84 -2.46 6.31 10.32
CA LEU A 84 -1.16 6.04 10.90
C LEU A 84 -0.95 6.82 12.19
N SER A 85 -0.17 6.25 13.09
CA SER A 85 0.45 7.02 14.17
C SER A 85 1.42 8.05 13.58
N THR A 86 1.71 9.14 14.30
CA THR A 86 2.71 10.13 13.87
C THR A 86 4.05 9.47 13.52
N ALA A 87 4.53 8.56 14.36
CA ALA A 87 5.80 7.88 14.14
C ALA A 87 5.80 6.97 12.88
N ASP A 88 4.68 6.36 12.54
CA ASP A 88 4.56 5.53 11.33
C ASP A 88 4.32 6.40 10.08
N PHE A 89 3.62 7.53 10.22
CA PHE A 89 3.50 8.55 9.19
C PHE A 89 4.87 9.15 8.83
N ASP A 90 5.68 9.52 9.82
CA ASP A 90 7.02 10.08 9.60
C ASP A 90 7.93 9.08 8.84
N LYS A 91 7.78 7.77 9.11
CA LYS A 91 8.49 6.72 8.35
C LYS A 91 8.00 6.65 6.90
N LEU A 92 6.69 6.78 6.67
CA LEU A 92 6.12 6.81 5.32
C LEU A 92 6.63 8.03 4.55
N GLU A 93 6.58 9.22 5.16
CA GLU A 93 7.05 10.46 4.57
C GLU A 93 8.56 10.41 4.28
N ALA A 94 9.38 9.92 5.21
CA ALA A 94 10.82 9.76 5.00
C ALA A 94 11.16 8.76 3.88
N ALA A 95 10.35 7.71 3.71
CA ALA A 95 10.57 6.72 2.66
C ALA A 95 10.12 7.22 1.28
N ALA A 96 9.00 7.93 1.18
CA ALA A 96 8.41 8.34 -0.09
C ALA A 96 8.82 9.76 -0.54
N GLY A 97 8.97 10.69 0.40
CA GLY A 97 9.05 12.13 0.16
C GLY A 97 10.38 12.67 -0.36
N ASP A 98 10.51 13.99 -0.30
CA ASP A 98 11.61 14.78 -0.87
C ASP A 98 12.85 14.87 0.03
N LYS A 99 12.75 14.47 1.31
CA LYS A 99 13.86 14.44 2.27
C LYS A 99 14.57 13.09 2.28
N GLY A 100 15.16 12.76 1.14
CA GLY A 100 15.91 11.52 0.97
C GLY A 100 15.04 10.29 0.73
N GLY A 101 13.75 10.43 0.44
CA GLY A 101 12.83 9.36 0.02
C GLY A 101 12.88 9.06 -1.48
N VAL A 102 11.84 8.40 -2.01
CA VAL A 102 11.72 8.07 -3.44
C VAL A 102 11.75 9.33 -4.29
N LEU A 103 10.96 10.36 -3.94
CA LEU A 103 10.92 11.61 -4.69
C LEU A 103 12.29 12.28 -4.73
N ALA A 104 12.99 12.33 -3.60
CA ALA A 104 14.35 12.86 -3.52
C ALA A 104 15.32 12.15 -4.47
N THR A 105 15.21 10.82 -4.56
CA THR A 105 16.02 10.00 -5.46
C THR A 105 15.77 10.36 -6.92
N ILE A 106 14.50 10.49 -7.30
CA ILE A 106 14.10 10.83 -8.67
C ILE A 106 14.51 12.25 -9.06
N GLU A 107 14.35 13.22 -8.15
CA GLU A 107 14.79 14.60 -8.40
C GLU A 107 16.32 14.72 -8.53
N ALA A 108 17.07 13.95 -7.74
CA ALA A 108 18.53 13.92 -7.83
C ALA A 108 19.00 13.30 -9.17
N ALA A 109 18.36 12.21 -9.60
CA ALA A 109 18.61 11.60 -10.91
C ALA A 109 18.27 12.57 -12.05
N GLN A 110 17.16 13.31 -11.95
CA GLN A 110 16.77 14.31 -12.96
C GLN A 110 17.82 15.42 -13.11
N LYS A 111 18.43 15.82 -11.99
CA LYS A 111 19.50 16.84 -11.95
C LYS A 111 20.85 16.29 -12.43
N GLY A 112 20.91 15.07 -12.94
CA GLY A 112 22.14 14.44 -13.44
C GLY A 112 23.14 14.08 -12.34
N ARG A 113 22.71 13.97 -11.07
CA ARG A 113 23.62 13.60 -9.97
C ARG A 113 24.04 12.14 -10.03
N TYR A 114 23.22 11.27 -10.62
CA TYR A 114 23.48 9.85 -10.86
C TYR A 114 22.42 9.26 -11.81
N LEU A 115 22.68 8.06 -12.33
CA LEU A 115 21.70 7.25 -13.06
C LEU A 115 20.98 6.29 -12.09
N ILE A 116 19.79 5.80 -12.46
CA ILE A 116 19.09 4.79 -11.67
C ILE A 116 19.67 3.41 -12.00
N ASP A 117 20.87 3.12 -11.51
CA ASP A 117 21.53 1.83 -11.70
C ASP A 117 21.06 0.78 -10.66
N GLY A 118 21.75 -0.35 -10.59
CA GLY A 118 21.45 -1.42 -9.63
C GLY A 118 21.54 -0.98 -8.16
N ASP A 119 22.45 -0.06 -7.81
CA ASP A 119 22.62 0.43 -6.44
C ASP A 119 21.47 1.35 -6.06
N ILE A 120 21.10 2.27 -6.96
CA ILE A 120 19.94 3.14 -6.75
C ILE A 120 18.65 2.33 -6.73
N ALA A 121 18.52 1.30 -7.58
CA ALA A 121 17.39 0.38 -7.53
C ALA A 121 17.30 -0.31 -6.16
N SER A 122 18.42 -0.81 -5.61
CA SER A 122 18.48 -1.41 -4.26
C SER A 122 18.02 -0.42 -3.17
N VAL A 123 18.46 0.84 -3.26
CA VAL A 123 17.98 1.91 -2.36
C VAL A 123 16.47 2.12 -2.49
N LEU A 124 15.93 2.09 -3.72
CA LEU A 124 14.48 2.17 -3.95
C LEU A 124 13.74 0.96 -3.38
N HIS A 125 14.28 -0.26 -3.47
CA HIS A 125 13.69 -1.45 -2.83
C HIS A 125 13.55 -1.27 -1.32
N ALA A 126 14.61 -0.80 -0.63
CA ALA A 126 14.55 -0.55 0.80
C ALA A 126 13.45 0.47 1.16
N LYS A 127 13.31 1.54 0.37
CA LYS A 127 12.25 2.55 0.56
C LYS A 127 10.86 1.98 0.31
N PHE A 128 10.68 1.21 -0.76
CA PHE A 128 9.40 0.58 -1.06
C PHE A 128 9.01 -0.47 -0.03
N SER A 129 9.95 -1.18 0.58
CA SER A 129 9.66 -2.05 1.71
C SER A 129 9.04 -1.28 2.88
N VAL A 130 9.57 -0.09 3.20
CA VAL A 130 8.99 0.78 4.23
C VAL A 130 7.63 1.31 3.80
N ILE A 131 7.50 1.83 2.57
CA ILE A 131 6.24 2.36 2.03
C ILE A 131 5.13 1.30 2.10
N VAL A 132 5.39 0.08 1.64
CA VAL A 132 4.39 -1.00 1.63
C VAL A 132 4.02 -1.39 3.06
N GLN A 133 5.00 -1.48 3.98
CA GLN A 133 4.74 -1.80 5.38
C GLN A 133 3.88 -0.74 6.06
N GLN A 134 4.22 0.55 5.91
CA GLN A 134 3.43 1.63 6.52
C GLN A 134 2.04 1.73 5.86
N SER A 135 1.94 1.54 4.55
CA SER A 135 0.65 1.51 3.86
C SER A 135 -0.24 0.37 4.36
N ALA A 136 0.32 -0.80 4.66
CA ALA A 136 -0.42 -1.89 5.28
C ALA A 136 -0.89 -1.55 6.71
N LYS A 137 -0.06 -0.86 7.50
CA LYS A 137 -0.43 -0.38 8.85
C LYS A 137 -1.58 0.62 8.84
N SER A 138 -1.77 1.36 7.75
CA SER A 138 -2.92 2.27 7.60
C SER A 138 -4.28 1.55 7.67
N ALA A 139 -4.29 0.24 7.41
CA ALA A 139 -5.48 -0.62 7.46
C ALA A 139 -5.54 -1.53 8.71
N THR A 140 -4.46 -1.66 9.48
CA THR A 140 -4.44 -2.50 10.70
C THR A 140 -3.38 -2.04 11.69
N GLU A 141 -3.75 -1.97 12.97
CA GLU A 141 -2.85 -1.62 14.07
C GLU A 141 -1.93 -2.79 14.48
N SER A 142 -2.19 -4.01 13.99
CA SER A 142 -1.38 -5.18 14.31
C SER A 142 -0.18 -5.30 13.37
N ASP A 143 1.04 -5.21 13.90
CA ASP A 143 2.27 -5.36 13.12
C ASP A 143 2.34 -6.70 12.36
N SER A 144 1.88 -7.79 12.97
CA SER A 144 1.84 -9.11 12.33
C SER A 144 0.86 -9.15 11.16
N GLN A 145 -0.32 -8.56 11.32
CA GLN A 145 -1.30 -8.46 10.22
C GLN A 145 -0.79 -7.53 9.12
N ALA A 146 -0.21 -6.39 9.48
CA ALA A 146 0.39 -5.45 8.54
C ALA A 146 1.49 -6.12 7.72
N GLY A 147 2.35 -6.95 8.33
CA GLY A 147 3.37 -7.71 7.62
C GLY A 147 2.79 -8.69 6.59
N ARG A 148 1.69 -9.38 6.91
CA ARG A 148 1.01 -10.29 5.97
C ARG A 148 0.34 -9.54 4.82
N VAL A 149 -0.30 -8.42 5.11
CA VAL A 149 -0.90 -7.53 4.10
C VAL A 149 0.19 -6.95 3.20
N ALA A 150 1.29 -6.46 3.79
CA ALA A 150 2.44 -5.91 3.08
C ALA A 150 3.07 -6.95 2.13
N ALA A 151 3.32 -8.17 2.61
CA ALA A 151 3.85 -9.26 1.79
C ALA A 151 2.92 -9.60 0.61
N GLN A 152 1.60 -9.58 0.84
CA GLN A 152 0.63 -9.80 -0.24
C GLN A 152 0.60 -8.63 -1.23
N ILE A 153 0.71 -7.37 -0.79
CA ILE A 153 0.84 -6.21 -1.69
C ILE A 153 2.12 -6.32 -2.52
N GLN A 154 3.26 -6.64 -1.89
CA GLN A 154 4.55 -6.81 -2.57
C GLN A 154 4.44 -7.85 -3.69
N LYS A 155 3.81 -9.00 -3.39
CA LYS A 155 3.56 -10.08 -4.34
C LYS A 155 2.63 -9.65 -5.47
N ASP A 156 1.46 -9.12 -5.13
CA ASP A 156 0.43 -8.72 -6.10
C ASP A 156 0.94 -7.69 -7.10
N LEU A 157 1.73 -6.72 -6.62
CA LEU A 157 2.26 -5.64 -7.45
C LEU A 157 3.60 -5.99 -8.09
N SER A 158 4.17 -7.16 -7.78
CA SER A 158 5.52 -7.57 -8.22
C SER A 158 6.56 -6.47 -7.98
N VAL A 159 6.51 -5.84 -6.81
CA VAL A 159 7.31 -4.65 -6.46
C VAL A 159 8.78 -4.89 -6.80
N ASP A 160 9.33 -6.03 -6.37
CA ASP A 160 10.74 -6.32 -6.56
C ASP A 160 11.13 -6.41 -8.05
N SER A 161 10.34 -7.13 -8.85
CA SER A 161 10.62 -7.25 -10.29
C SER A 161 10.52 -5.91 -11.00
N ARG A 162 9.61 -5.03 -10.58
CA ARG A 162 9.43 -3.70 -11.19
C ARG A 162 10.56 -2.76 -10.85
N LEU A 163 11.02 -2.76 -9.60
CA LEU A 163 12.16 -1.95 -9.17
C LEU A 163 13.48 -2.45 -9.79
N TYR A 164 13.67 -3.77 -9.88
CA TYR A 164 14.82 -4.34 -10.58
C TYR A 164 14.90 -3.89 -12.06
N LYS A 165 13.74 -3.82 -12.75
CA LYS A 165 13.67 -3.31 -14.13
C LYS A 165 14.03 -1.82 -14.26
N LEU A 166 13.94 -1.03 -13.18
CA LEU A 166 14.41 0.37 -13.21
C LEU A 166 15.94 0.41 -13.29
N GLY A 167 16.63 -0.45 -12.53
CA GLY A 167 18.09 -0.53 -12.49
C GLY A 167 18.75 -0.96 -13.81
N ILE A 168 18.02 -1.68 -14.67
CA ILE A 168 18.52 -2.20 -15.96
C ILE A 168 18.23 -1.25 -17.13
N LYS A 169 17.23 -0.38 -17.02
CA LYS A 169 16.82 0.53 -18.11
C LYS A 169 17.73 1.76 -18.25
N SER A 170 18.63 1.97 -17.30
CA SER A 170 19.46 3.18 -17.15
C SER A 170 20.79 3.09 -17.86
#